data_AF-A0AAW1C0X4-F1
#
_entry.id   AF-A0AAW1C0X4-F1
#
_cell.length_a   1.000
_cell.length_b   1.000
_cell.length_c   1.000
_cell.angle_alpha   90.00
_cell.angle_beta   90.00
_cell.angle_gamma   90.00
#
_symmetry.space_group_name_H-M   'P 1'
#
loop_
_entity.id
_entity.type
_entity.pdbx_description
1 polymer ?
#
loop_
_entity_poly.entity_id
_entity_poly.type
_entity_poly.pdbx_seq_one_letter_code
_entity_poly.pdbx_strand_id
1 'polypeptide(L)'
;MAACGGTTKNRLTVNKHVWDFLTKESPAKLVKLKEENKVSVLIDGETSEIYVLQITMPAHGPSNGLYLARKALKALLKETEKELKKAQRQSELMGCMALMEKSREHGAVELHRRGAALISRGQQTSGPRVVSGSGGMASCSRGGEEEQDSQCPICLGEIQNIKTLEKCKHSFCEDCITRALQVKKACPMCGRFYGQLVGNQPENGRMLVSKDSSLLLPGYEKYGTIIIQYVFPPGIQGVEHPNPGVRYPGTTRVAYLPDCPEGNKVLALFRKAFDQRLTFTIGTSMTTGRANVITWNDIHHKTNCTGGPQLFGYPDPTYLARVQEELRAKGITND
;
A
#
# COMPACT_ATOMS: atom_id res chain seq x y z
N MET A 1 10.71 19.65 48.16
CA MET A 1 9.56 19.55 47.22
C MET A 1 10.04 19.98 45.84
N ALA A 2 10.19 19.03 44.91
CA ALA A 2 10.53 19.35 43.52
C ALA A 2 9.40 18.82 42.63
N ALA A 3 8.62 19.75 42.08
CA ALA A 3 7.55 19.45 41.13
C ALA A 3 8.17 19.30 39.73
N CYS A 4 8.52 18.07 39.35
CA CYS A 4 8.86 17.72 37.97
C CYS A 4 7.65 17.10 37.29
N GLY A 5 6.81 17.91 36.64
CA GLY A 5 5.71 17.42 35.82
C GLY A 5 5.11 18.54 34.97
N GLY A 6 5.47 18.61 33.67
CA GLY A 6 4.77 19.55 32.79
C GLY A 6 5.28 19.82 31.38
N THR A 7 6.33 19.18 30.84
CA THR A 7 6.95 19.64 29.57
C THR A 7 6.49 18.95 28.28
N THR A 8 5.60 17.94 28.29
CA THR A 8 5.27 17.17 27.07
C THR A 8 4.00 17.62 26.32
N LYS A 9 3.19 18.54 26.87
CA LYS A 9 1.88 18.89 26.28
C LYS A 9 1.94 19.86 25.10
N ASN A 10 3.10 20.48 24.84
CA ASN A 10 3.25 21.56 23.85
C ASN A 10 3.96 21.13 22.56
N ARG A 11 4.37 19.85 22.44
CA ARG A 11 5.12 19.34 21.27
C ARG A 11 4.30 18.38 20.40
N LEU A 12 4.36 18.51 19.07
CA LEU A 12 3.60 17.72 18.10
C LEU A 12 4.52 17.19 17.00
N THR A 13 4.45 15.91 16.66
CA THR A 13 5.21 15.33 15.55
C THR A 13 4.40 15.36 14.25
N VAL A 14 5.05 15.68 13.14
CA VAL A 14 4.45 15.71 11.79
C VAL A 14 5.43 15.14 10.76
N ASN A 15 4.93 14.48 9.72
CA ASN A 15 5.77 14.08 8.58
C ASN A 15 6.27 15.32 7.83
N LYS A 16 7.55 15.32 7.42
CA LYS A 16 8.16 16.47 6.72
C LYS A 16 7.40 16.87 5.47
N HIS A 17 7.04 15.91 4.63
CA HIS A 17 6.34 16.20 3.37
C HIS A 17 5.00 16.90 3.61
N VAL A 18 4.30 16.57 4.69
CA VAL A 18 3.03 17.23 5.06
C VAL A 18 3.29 18.65 5.55
N TRP A 19 4.30 18.86 6.39
CA TRP A 19 4.65 20.20 6.89
C TRP A 19 5.17 21.12 5.78
N ASP A 20 6.04 20.59 4.91
CA ASP A 20 6.61 21.32 3.78
C ASP A 20 5.53 21.66 2.77
N PHE A 21 4.59 20.75 2.49
CA PHE A 21 3.43 21.03 1.65
C PHE A 21 2.53 22.11 2.26
N LEU A 22 2.22 22.06 3.57
CA LEU A 22 1.43 23.11 4.24
C LEU A 22 2.10 24.48 4.14
N THR A 23 3.41 24.54 4.38
CA THR A 23 4.16 25.79 4.41
C THR A 23 4.41 26.37 3.01
N LYS A 24 4.53 25.53 1.97
CA LYS A 24 4.72 25.96 0.58
C LYS A 24 3.40 26.27 -0.12
N GLU A 25 2.43 25.37 -0.06
CA GLU A 25 1.20 25.43 -0.88
C GLU A 25 0.03 26.12 -0.16
N SER A 26 0.07 26.22 1.18
CA SER A 26 -1.03 26.81 1.95
C SER A 26 -0.56 27.60 3.19
N PRO A 27 0.41 28.53 3.06
CA PRO A 27 0.92 29.29 4.21
C PRO A 27 -0.15 30.12 4.90
N ALA A 28 -1.14 30.63 4.15
CA ALA A 28 -2.26 31.41 4.68
C ALA A 28 -3.09 30.64 5.72
N LYS A 29 -3.29 29.32 5.55
CA LYS A 29 -4.02 28.48 6.52
C LYS A 29 -3.27 28.41 7.86
N LEU A 30 -1.95 28.33 7.81
CA LEU A 30 -1.10 28.29 9.00
C LEU A 30 -1.03 29.67 9.71
N VAL A 31 -0.97 30.76 8.95
CA VAL A 31 -1.01 32.14 9.50
C VAL A 31 -2.33 32.38 10.22
N LYS A 32 -3.46 32.08 9.57
CA LYS A 32 -4.80 32.21 10.15
C LYS A 32 -4.92 31.45 11.47
N LEU A 33 -4.41 30.21 11.51
CA LEU A 33 -4.43 29.40 12.73
C LEU A 33 -3.62 30.05 13.87
N LYS A 34 -2.43 30.58 13.57
CA LYS A 34 -1.56 31.25 14.55
C LYS A 34 -2.22 32.50 15.12
N GLU A 35 -2.89 33.29 14.29
CA GLU A 35 -3.62 34.50 14.68
C GLU A 35 -4.86 34.19 15.52
N GLU A 36 -5.73 33.28 15.05
CA GLU A 36 -6.97 32.90 15.74
C GLU A 36 -6.72 32.31 17.13
N ASN A 37 -5.64 31.54 17.28
CA ASN A 37 -5.30 30.88 18.53
C ASN A 37 -4.24 31.65 19.35
N LYS A 38 -3.73 32.77 18.83
CA LYS A 38 -2.64 33.57 19.42
C LYS A 38 -1.43 32.72 19.83
N VAL A 39 -1.00 31.84 18.93
CA VAL A 39 0.09 30.89 19.18
C VAL A 39 1.22 31.05 18.17
N SER A 40 2.44 30.77 18.60
CA SER A 40 3.59 30.54 17.71
C SER A 40 3.87 29.05 17.59
N VAL A 41 4.26 28.62 16.38
CA VAL A 41 4.62 27.24 16.08
C VAL A 41 6.02 27.24 15.49
N LEU A 42 6.94 26.53 16.14
CA LEU A 42 8.36 26.45 15.80
C LEU A 42 8.76 24.99 15.60
N ILE A 43 9.80 24.73 14.79
CA ILE A 43 10.42 23.41 14.69
C ILE A 43 11.46 23.31 15.81
N ASP A 44 11.25 22.37 16.71
CA ASP A 44 12.05 22.12 17.91
C ASP A 44 12.86 20.81 17.81
N GLY A 45 12.73 20.11 16.69
CA GLY A 45 13.52 18.92 16.37
C GLY A 45 13.21 18.38 14.99
N GLU A 46 14.18 17.71 14.38
CA GLU A 46 14.09 17.19 13.02
C GLU A 46 14.78 15.82 12.94
N THR A 47 14.19 14.87 12.22
CA THR A 47 14.82 13.61 11.80
C THR A 47 14.78 13.49 10.27
N SER A 48 15.12 12.35 9.67
CA SER A 48 14.98 12.18 8.21
C SER A 48 13.53 12.32 7.72
N GLU A 49 12.55 11.87 8.50
CA GLU A 49 11.15 11.73 8.05
C GLU A 49 10.14 12.65 8.76
N ILE A 50 10.49 13.21 9.93
CA ILE A 50 9.56 13.99 10.75
C ILE A 50 10.14 15.29 11.29
N TYR A 51 9.27 16.27 11.51
CA TYR A 51 9.51 17.43 12.35
C TYR A 51 8.81 17.28 13.71
N VAL A 52 9.46 17.77 14.76
CA VAL A 52 8.87 17.99 16.09
C VAL A 52 8.55 19.47 16.21
N LEU A 53 7.26 19.80 16.21
CA LEU A 53 6.76 21.17 16.32
C LEU A 53 6.50 21.52 17.79
N GLN A 54 6.95 22.69 18.23
CA GLN A 54 6.62 23.26 19.53
C GLN A 54 5.62 24.40 19.36
N ILE A 55 4.55 24.35 20.17
CA ILE A 55 3.53 25.40 20.25
C ILE A 55 3.79 26.25 21.49
N THR A 56 3.92 27.55 21.32
CA THR A 56 4.16 28.52 22.39
C THR A 56 3.05 29.58 22.42
N MET A 57 2.63 29.97 23.64
CA MET A 57 1.66 31.04 23.87
C MET A 57 2.28 32.12 24.76
N PRO A 58 1.87 33.39 24.64
CA PRO A 58 2.23 34.43 25.58
C PRO A 58 1.68 34.14 26.98
N ALA A 59 2.40 34.59 28.03
CA ALA A 59 2.24 34.18 29.43
C ALA A 59 0.86 34.46 30.08
N HIS A 60 0.00 35.25 29.45
CA HIS A 60 -1.33 35.63 29.95
C HIS A 60 -2.49 34.98 29.17
N GLY A 61 -2.28 33.79 28.59
CA GLY A 61 -3.31 33.04 27.86
C GLY A 61 -4.28 32.26 28.77
N PRO A 62 -5.51 31.98 28.30
CA PRO A 62 -6.46 31.13 29.03
C PRO A 62 -5.91 29.72 29.25
N SER A 63 -6.21 29.10 30.39
CA SER A 63 -5.68 27.79 30.81
C SER A 63 -5.87 26.65 29.80
N ASN A 64 -6.83 26.76 28.86
CA ASN A 64 -7.12 25.77 27.82
C ASN A 64 -6.63 26.15 26.41
N GLY A 65 -5.99 27.31 26.23
CA GLY A 65 -5.58 27.82 24.90
C GLY A 65 -4.62 26.88 24.16
N LEU A 66 -3.64 26.30 24.86
CA LEU A 66 -2.68 25.35 24.28
C LEU A 66 -3.35 24.08 23.76
N TYR A 67 -4.37 23.58 24.46
CA TYR A 67 -5.10 22.39 24.05
C TYR A 67 -5.91 22.65 22.77
N LEU A 68 -6.62 23.78 22.71
CA LEU A 68 -7.41 24.18 21.54
C LEU A 68 -6.51 24.45 20.33
N ALA A 69 -5.42 25.18 20.52
CA ALA A 69 -4.42 25.44 19.48
C ALA A 69 -3.81 24.14 18.93
N ARG A 70 -3.46 23.20 19.82
CA ARG A 70 -2.95 21.88 19.44
C ARG A 70 -3.99 21.06 18.68
N LYS A 71 -5.26 21.12 19.07
CA LYS A 71 -6.37 20.45 18.39
C LYS A 71 -6.59 21.03 16.99
N ALA A 72 -6.59 22.36 16.86
CA ALA A 72 -6.70 23.05 15.59
C ALA A 72 -5.52 22.71 14.66
N LEU A 73 -4.28 22.72 15.18
CA LEU A 73 -3.10 22.40 14.38
C LEU A 73 -3.13 20.96 13.88
N LYS A 74 -3.55 20.00 14.72
CA LYS A 74 -3.75 18.61 14.32
C LYS A 74 -4.81 18.46 13.23
N ALA A 75 -5.91 19.22 13.31
CA ALA A 75 -6.96 19.19 12.31
C ALA A 75 -6.45 19.72 10.95
N LEU A 76 -5.74 20.85 10.96
CA LEU A 76 -5.12 21.43 9.77
C LEU A 76 -4.14 20.46 9.12
N LEU A 77 -3.23 19.85 9.88
CA LEU A 77 -2.26 18.89 9.34
C LEU A 77 -2.93 17.66 8.72
N LYS A 78 -4.04 17.19 9.30
CA LYS A 78 -4.82 16.07 8.75
C LYS A 78 -5.54 16.46 7.45
N GLU A 79 -6.00 17.70 7.34
CA GLU A 79 -6.56 18.23 6.10
C GLU A 79 -5.49 18.32 5.01
N THR A 80 -4.34 18.91 5.34
CA THR A 80 -3.17 19.01 4.46
C THR A 80 -2.70 17.64 3.97
N GLU A 81 -2.67 16.62 4.83
CA GLU A 81 -2.29 15.26 4.43
C GLU A 81 -3.24 14.69 3.36
N LYS A 82 -4.55 15.00 3.45
CA LYS A 82 -5.52 14.61 2.42
C LYS A 82 -5.30 15.38 1.12
N GLU A 83 -5.01 16.68 1.20
CA GLU A 83 -4.71 17.51 0.04
C GLU A 83 -3.44 17.03 -0.67
N LEU A 84 -2.39 16.73 0.08
CA LEU A 84 -1.14 16.16 -0.46
C LEU A 84 -1.40 14.83 -1.18
N LYS A 85 -2.14 13.91 -0.56
CA LYS A 85 -2.53 12.63 -1.18
C LYS A 85 -3.38 12.82 -2.44
N LYS A 86 -4.23 13.85 -2.48
CA LYS A 86 -5.03 14.19 -3.66
C LYS A 86 -4.15 14.78 -4.77
N ALA A 87 -3.23 15.68 -4.44
CA ALA A 87 -2.29 16.27 -5.37
C ALA A 87 -1.35 15.22 -5.99
N GLN A 88 -0.86 14.28 -5.19
CA GLN A 88 -0.05 13.15 -5.66
C GLN A 88 -0.81 12.30 -6.70
N ARG A 89 -2.07 11.94 -6.42
CA ARG A 89 -2.92 11.19 -7.37
C ARG A 89 -3.23 11.98 -8.65
N GLN A 90 -3.40 13.30 -8.53
CA GLN A 90 -3.62 14.17 -9.69
C GLN A 90 -2.36 14.31 -10.55
N SER A 91 -1.18 14.37 -9.92
CA SER A 91 0.11 14.37 -10.61
C SER A 91 0.39 13.04 -11.31
N GLU A 92 0.04 11.90 -10.69
CA GLU A 92 0.11 10.58 -11.32
C GLU A 92 -0.82 10.49 -12.55
N LEU A 93 -2.05 10.99 -12.44
CA LEU A 93 -3.01 11.02 -13.54
C LEU A 93 -2.56 11.94 -14.70
N MET A 94 -2.04 13.12 -14.39
CA MET A 94 -1.45 14.04 -15.38
C MET A 94 -0.19 13.46 -16.02
N GLY A 95 0.64 12.74 -15.26
CA GLY A 95 1.81 12.02 -15.77
C GLY A 95 1.41 10.92 -16.77
N CYS A 96 0.34 10.17 -16.48
CA CYS A 96 -0.22 9.18 -17.40
C CYS A 96 -0.78 9.81 -18.68
N MET A 97 -1.41 10.99 -18.59
CA MET A 97 -1.91 11.72 -19.76
C MET A 97 -0.76 12.27 -20.63
N ALA A 98 0.30 12.81 -20.03
CA ALA A 98 1.47 13.30 -20.76
C ALA A 98 2.24 12.18 -21.49
N LEU A 99 2.24 10.95 -20.96
CA LEU A 99 2.79 9.76 -21.62
C LEU A 99 1.93 9.32 -22.82
N MET A 100 0.61 9.48 -22.74
CA MET A 100 -0.32 9.18 -23.84
C MET A 100 -0.20 10.18 -24.99
N GLU A 101 0.11 11.46 -24.71
CA GLU A 101 0.37 12.47 -25.74
C GLU A 101 1.71 12.23 -26.47
N LYS A 102 2.78 11.89 -25.76
CA LYS A 102 4.07 11.49 -26.38
C LYS A 102 3.98 10.22 -27.24
N SER A 103 3.03 9.35 -26.93
CA SER A 103 2.76 8.14 -27.73
C SER A 103 1.95 8.44 -29.00
N ARG A 104 1.21 9.56 -29.05
CA ARG A 104 0.44 9.99 -30.23
C ARG A 104 1.30 10.66 -31.29
N GLU A 105 2.41 11.30 -30.93
CA GLU A 105 3.33 11.91 -31.91
C GLU A 105 4.20 10.86 -32.64
N HIS A 106 4.51 9.72 -32.01
CA HIS A 106 5.28 8.64 -32.65
C HIS A 106 4.42 7.64 -33.46
N GLY A 107 3.09 7.64 -33.30
CA GLY A 107 2.19 6.65 -33.90
C GLY A 107 1.58 7.02 -35.26
N ALA A 108 1.94 8.17 -35.86
CA ALA A 108 1.23 8.71 -37.02
C ALA A 108 1.86 8.42 -38.41
N VAL A 109 2.93 7.61 -38.51
CA VAL A 109 3.62 7.39 -39.81
C VAL A 109 3.32 6.03 -40.46
N GLU A 110 2.85 5.02 -39.72
CA GLU A 110 2.83 3.65 -40.27
C GLU A 110 1.45 2.98 -40.13
N LEU A 111 0.45 3.42 -40.89
CA LEU A 111 -0.64 2.53 -41.35
C LEU A 111 -1.49 3.22 -42.42
N HIS A 112 -1.07 3.10 -43.69
CA HIS A 112 -2.01 3.19 -44.80
C HIS A 112 -1.75 2.10 -45.82
N ARG A 113 -2.86 1.42 -46.14
CA ARG A 113 -3.12 0.62 -47.33
C ARG A 113 -2.80 -0.87 -47.22
N ARG A 114 -3.77 -1.60 -46.66
CA ARG A 114 -4.28 -2.84 -47.27
C ARG A 114 -5.71 -3.12 -46.81
N GLY A 115 -6.65 -3.16 -47.76
CA GLY A 115 -7.98 -3.72 -47.54
C GLY A 115 -9.05 -3.21 -48.50
N ALA A 116 -9.40 -4.06 -49.48
CA ALA A 116 -10.69 -4.22 -50.21
C ALA A 116 -10.42 -4.50 -51.71
N ALA A 117 -11.12 -5.36 -52.43
CA ALA A 117 -12.08 -6.43 -52.15
C ALA A 117 -12.24 -7.29 -53.43
N LEU A 118 -12.72 -8.52 -53.23
CA LEU A 118 -13.31 -9.55 -54.09
C LEU A 118 -13.75 -9.19 -55.54
N ILE A 119 -13.56 -10.14 -56.49
CA ILE A 119 -14.60 -10.84 -57.31
C ILE A 119 -13.93 -11.87 -58.27
N SER A 120 -14.60 -13.01 -58.46
CA SER A 120 -14.24 -14.16 -59.30
C SER A 120 -14.25 -13.91 -60.82
N ARG A 121 -13.53 -14.82 -61.53
CA ARG A 121 -13.96 -15.63 -62.71
C ARG A 121 -13.26 -15.32 -64.04
N GLY A 122 -12.62 -16.35 -64.62
CA GLY A 122 -12.53 -16.52 -66.09
C GLY A 122 -11.18 -16.95 -66.69
N GLN A 123 -11.07 -18.25 -67.01
CA GLN A 123 -10.41 -18.88 -68.19
C GLN A 123 -8.89 -18.69 -68.46
N GLN A 124 -8.11 -19.80 -68.48
CA GLN A 124 -7.55 -20.49 -69.67
C GLN A 124 -6.49 -19.63 -70.42
N THR A 125 -5.27 -20.05 -70.79
CA THR A 125 -4.73 -21.33 -71.27
C THR A 125 -3.18 -21.36 -71.14
N SER A 126 -2.63 -22.58 -71.16
CA SER A 126 -1.41 -23.01 -71.87
C SER A 126 -0.04 -22.33 -71.66
N GLY A 127 0.88 -23.11 -71.10
CA GLY A 127 2.05 -23.58 -71.86
C GLY A 127 3.39 -22.86 -71.69
N PRO A 128 4.52 -23.54 -72.00
CA PRO A 128 5.74 -23.51 -71.18
C PRO A 128 7.00 -23.03 -71.90
N ARG A 129 8.07 -22.74 -71.15
CA ARG A 129 9.48 -23.20 -71.34
C ARG A 129 10.52 -22.17 -70.86
N VAL A 130 11.44 -22.57 -69.95
CA VAL A 130 12.86 -22.99 -70.11
C VAL A 130 13.87 -21.82 -70.29
N VAL A 131 14.95 -21.92 -69.50
CA VAL A 131 16.37 -21.58 -69.76
C VAL A 131 16.96 -20.56 -68.77
N SER A 132 17.72 -21.12 -67.83
CA SER A 132 19.12 -20.86 -67.45
C SER A 132 19.74 -19.45 -67.44
N GLY A 133 20.52 -19.22 -66.38
CA GLY A 133 21.73 -18.37 -66.37
C GLY A 133 21.87 -17.57 -65.07
N SER A 134 22.61 -18.06 -64.08
CA SER A 134 24.05 -17.83 -63.81
C SER A 134 24.40 -16.55 -63.03
N GLY A 135 25.21 -16.72 -61.98
CA GLY A 135 25.88 -15.68 -61.17
C GLY A 135 25.07 -15.27 -59.94
N GLY A 136 25.55 -15.22 -58.70
CA GLY A 136 26.92 -15.13 -58.18
C GLY A 136 26.86 -14.25 -56.94
N MET A 137 27.06 -14.87 -55.77
CA MET A 137 27.33 -14.35 -54.41
C MET A 137 27.25 -12.84 -54.13
N ALA A 138 26.42 -12.45 -53.14
CA ALA A 138 26.77 -11.39 -52.18
C ALA A 138 25.97 -11.54 -50.86
N SER A 139 26.71 -11.88 -49.81
CA SER A 139 26.53 -11.56 -48.38
C SER A 139 25.14 -11.67 -47.73
N CYS A 140 25.02 -12.68 -46.86
CA CYS A 140 24.06 -12.72 -45.77
C CYS A 140 24.44 -11.73 -44.67
N SER A 141 23.53 -10.83 -44.32
CA SER A 141 23.50 -10.19 -43.01
C SER A 141 22.04 -10.08 -42.58
N ARG A 142 21.54 -11.15 -41.98
CA ARG A 142 20.25 -11.19 -41.28
C ARG A 142 20.51 -10.81 -39.83
N GLY A 143 19.75 -9.82 -39.36
CA GLY A 143 19.17 -9.76 -38.03
C GLY A 143 20.13 -9.42 -36.89
N GLY A 144 19.85 -8.32 -36.19
CA GLY A 144 20.53 -7.95 -34.96
C GLY A 144 19.70 -6.99 -34.14
N GLU A 145 18.53 -7.45 -33.66
CA GLU A 145 17.79 -6.83 -32.55
C GLU A 145 17.11 -7.91 -31.68
N GLU A 146 17.87 -8.86 -31.15
CA GLU A 146 17.41 -9.78 -30.09
C GLU A 146 18.60 -10.12 -29.16
N GLU A 147 19.05 -9.17 -28.34
CA GLU A 147 20.20 -9.40 -27.43
C GLU A 147 19.98 -8.84 -26.01
N GLN A 148 18.73 -8.79 -25.53
CA GLN A 148 18.41 -8.33 -24.17
C GLN A 148 17.80 -9.40 -23.24
N ASP A 149 17.57 -10.63 -23.70
CA ASP A 149 16.96 -11.71 -22.87
C ASP A 149 17.98 -12.60 -22.12
N SER A 150 19.29 -12.35 -22.29
CA SER A 150 20.35 -13.23 -21.77
C SER A 150 21.10 -12.67 -20.55
N GLN A 151 20.78 -11.46 -20.07
CA GLN A 151 21.47 -10.83 -18.94
C GLN A 151 20.69 -10.98 -17.63
N CYS A 152 21.36 -11.46 -16.58
CA CYS A 152 20.76 -11.61 -15.27
C CYS A 152 20.70 -10.26 -14.54
N PRO A 153 19.52 -9.79 -14.09
CA PRO A 153 19.38 -8.49 -13.42
C PRO A 153 19.94 -8.46 -11.98
N ILE A 154 20.37 -9.60 -11.43
CA ILE A 154 20.94 -9.71 -10.07
C ILE A 154 22.47 -9.60 -10.11
N CYS A 155 23.14 -10.38 -10.97
CA CYS A 155 24.60 -10.35 -11.08
C CYS A 155 25.11 -9.46 -12.22
N LEU A 156 24.21 -8.96 -13.07
CA LEU A 156 24.50 -8.16 -14.27
C LEU A 156 25.38 -8.87 -15.32
N GLY A 157 25.60 -10.18 -15.19
CA GLY A 157 26.28 -11.03 -16.18
C GLY A 157 25.30 -11.87 -17.00
N GLU A 158 25.81 -12.71 -17.89
CA GLU A 158 25.00 -13.68 -18.63
C GLU A 158 24.27 -14.65 -17.68
N ILE A 159 23.03 -15.02 -18.04
CA ILE A 159 22.23 -15.96 -17.27
C ILE A 159 22.86 -17.35 -17.34
N GLN A 160 23.38 -17.80 -16.19
CA GLN A 160 23.87 -19.16 -15.98
C GLN A 160 22.78 -20.00 -15.31
N ASN A 161 22.45 -21.17 -15.86
CA ASN A 161 21.37 -22.05 -15.38
C ASN A 161 20.05 -21.28 -15.17
N ILE A 162 19.38 -20.97 -16.28
CA ILE A 162 18.18 -20.13 -16.27
C ILE A 162 17.10 -20.68 -15.35
N LYS A 163 16.62 -19.82 -14.45
CA LYS A 163 15.48 -20.09 -13.58
C LYS A 163 14.43 -19.01 -13.77
N THR A 164 13.30 -19.42 -14.35
CA THR A 164 12.16 -18.55 -14.61
C THR A 164 11.13 -18.68 -13.52
N LEU A 165 10.76 -17.57 -12.88
CA LEU A 165 9.78 -17.59 -11.81
C LEU A 165 8.36 -17.78 -12.35
N GLU A 166 7.61 -18.75 -11.81
CA GLU A 166 6.34 -19.21 -12.40
C GLU A 166 5.23 -18.16 -12.51
N LYS A 167 5.10 -17.27 -11.53
CA LYS A 167 3.99 -16.30 -11.43
C LYS A 167 4.19 -15.03 -12.26
N CYS A 168 5.43 -14.63 -12.53
CA CYS A 168 5.77 -13.36 -13.18
C CYS A 168 6.71 -13.51 -14.37
N LYS A 169 7.17 -14.73 -14.66
CA LYS A 169 7.98 -15.10 -15.83
C LYS A 169 9.32 -14.37 -15.99
N HIS A 170 9.79 -13.65 -14.98
CA HIS A 170 11.14 -13.09 -14.96
C HIS A 170 12.18 -14.19 -14.77
N SER A 171 13.27 -14.10 -15.53
CA SER A 171 14.37 -15.06 -15.58
C SER A 171 15.64 -14.51 -14.92
N PHE A 172 16.36 -15.40 -14.24
CA PHE A 172 17.59 -15.10 -13.51
C PHE A 172 18.54 -16.30 -13.57
N CYS A 173 19.80 -16.13 -13.18
CA CYS A 173 20.62 -17.28 -12.81
C CYS A 173 19.99 -18.00 -11.63
N GLU A 174 19.96 -19.34 -11.63
CA GLU A 174 19.39 -20.16 -10.56
C GLU A 174 19.97 -19.79 -9.18
N ASP A 175 21.29 -19.67 -9.08
CA ASP A 175 21.96 -19.31 -7.83
C ASP A 175 21.60 -17.91 -7.34
N CYS A 176 21.48 -16.96 -8.28
CA CYS A 176 21.15 -15.58 -7.96
C CYS A 176 19.75 -15.46 -7.39
N ILE A 177 18.76 -16.07 -8.05
CA ILE A 177 17.39 -15.99 -7.56
C ILE A 177 17.17 -16.82 -6.30
N THR A 178 17.87 -17.95 -6.14
CA THR A 178 17.79 -18.77 -4.93
C THR A 178 18.27 -17.98 -3.71
N ARG A 179 19.41 -17.29 -3.80
CA ARG A 179 19.89 -16.40 -2.72
C ARG A 179 18.96 -15.21 -2.48
N ALA A 180 18.48 -14.56 -3.53
CA ALA A 180 17.55 -13.43 -3.40
C ALA A 180 16.25 -13.84 -2.67
N LEU A 181 15.69 -15.01 -3.01
CA LEU A 181 14.50 -15.55 -2.37
C LEU A 181 14.72 -16.06 -0.93
N GLN A 182 15.96 -16.27 -0.50
CA GLN A 182 16.26 -16.52 0.92
C GLN A 182 16.15 -15.24 1.75
N VAL A 183 16.55 -14.09 1.19
CA VAL A 183 16.46 -12.78 1.86
C VAL A 183 15.03 -12.24 1.84
N LYS A 184 14.40 -12.21 0.67
CA LYS A 184 13.02 -11.74 0.50
C LYS A 184 12.31 -12.67 -0.45
N LYS A 185 11.20 -13.25 0.00
CA LYS A 185 10.31 -14.14 -0.79
C LYS A 185 9.56 -13.36 -1.88
N ALA A 186 10.24 -12.54 -2.68
CA ALA A 186 9.67 -11.73 -3.73
C ALA A 186 10.65 -11.62 -4.92
N CYS A 187 10.10 -11.51 -6.12
CA CYS A 187 10.85 -11.29 -7.35
C CYS A 187 11.63 -9.97 -7.27
N PRO A 188 12.95 -9.95 -7.50
CA PRO A 188 13.74 -8.73 -7.50
C PRO A 188 13.36 -7.71 -8.58
N MET A 189 12.76 -8.16 -9.68
CA MET A 189 12.37 -7.30 -10.81
C MET A 189 11.05 -6.56 -10.56
N CYS A 190 10.02 -7.26 -10.06
CA CYS A 190 8.65 -6.71 -9.97
C CYS A 190 8.03 -6.79 -8.58
N GLY A 191 8.74 -7.33 -7.58
CA GLY A 191 8.24 -7.47 -6.22
C GLY A 191 7.16 -8.54 -6.03
N ARG A 192 6.83 -9.35 -7.05
CA ARG A 192 5.84 -10.43 -6.92
C ARG A 192 6.29 -11.46 -5.87
N PHE A 193 5.46 -11.78 -4.88
CA PHE A 193 5.82 -12.71 -3.79
C PHE A 193 5.79 -14.21 -4.19
N TYR A 194 6.84 -14.92 -3.75
CA TYR A 194 7.12 -16.35 -3.94
C TYR A 194 7.42 -17.00 -2.58
N GLY A 195 6.37 -17.42 -1.90
CA GLY A 195 6.40 -18.02 -0.56
C GLY A 195 5.17 -17.59 0.23
N GLN A 196 5.01 -18.16 1.42
CA GLN A 196 4.01 -17.68 2.37
C GLN A 196 4.57 -16.46 3.09
N LEU A 197 3.90 -15.30 2.96
CA LEU A 197 4.29 -14.11 3.70
C LEU A 197 3.90 -14.32 5.16
N VAL A 198 4.88 -14.40 6.06
CA VAL A 198 4.63 -14.48 7.50
C VAL A 198 4.98 -13.14 8.12
N GLY A 199 4.04 -12.54 8.85
CA GLY A 199 4.26 -11.28 9.55
C GLY A 199 4.87 -11.47 10.95
N ASN A 200 4.94 -10.39 11.71
CA ASN A 200 5.48 -10.35 13.07
C ASN A 200 4.40 -10.06 14.12
N GLN A 201 3.15 -10.46 13.89
CA GLN A 201 2.14 -10.52 14.96
C GLN A 201 2.65 -11.43 16.09
N PRO A 202 2.45 -11.10 17.38
CA PRO A 202 2.84 -11.99 18.47
C PRO A 202 2.14 -13.37 18.42
N GLU A 203 2.88 -14.45 18.69
CA GLU A 203 2.38 -15.83 18.53
C GLU A 203 1.34 -16.25 19.58
N ASN A 204 1.33 -15.59 20.73
CA ASN A 204 0.41 -15.88 21.82
C ASN A 204 -0.99 -15.24 21.67
N GLY A 205 -1.29 -14.71 20.49
CA GLY A 205 -2.60 -14.18 20.15
C GLY A 205 -3.64 -15.26 19.91
N ARG A 206 -4.90 -14.96 20.24
CA ARG A 206 -6.05 -15.82 19.93
C ARG A 206 -7.08 -15.05 19.11
N MET A 207 -7.67 -15.72 18.12
CA MET A 207 -8.79 -15.21 17.31
C MET A 207 -10.03 -16.06 17.58
N LEU A 208 -10.97 -15.52 18.35
CA LEU A 208 -12.23 -16.14 18.70
C LEU A 208 -13.33 -15.61 17.78
N VAL A 209 -14.23 -16.48 17.34
CA VAL A 209 -15.32 -16.11 16.43
C VAL A 209 -16.63 -16.60 17.02
N SER A 210 -17.60 -15.70 17.09
CA SER A 210 -18.99 -16.00 17.43
C SER A 210 -19.93 -15.39 16.39
N LYS A 211 -21.19 -15.81 16.40
CA LYS A 211 -22.23 -15.30 15.52
C LYS A 211 -23.43 -14.89 16.37
N ASP A 212 -24.03 -13.76 16.04
CA ASP A 212 -25.21 -13.21 16.69
C ASP A 212 -26.26 -12.88 15.62
N SER A 213 -27.37 -13.63 15.63
CA SER A 213 -28.46 -13.43 14.68
C SER A 213 -29.36 -12.24 15.02
N SER A 214 -29.27 -11.69 16.24
CA SER A 214 -30.06 -10.55 16.70
C SER A 214 -29.38 -9.21 16.44
N LEU A 215 -28.04 -9.22 16.34
CA LEU A 215 -27.26 -8.05 15.97
C LEU A 215 -27.25 -7.88 14.46
N LEU A 216 -27.87 -6.80 13.97
CA LEU A 216 -27.97 -6.49 12.55
C LEU A 216 -27.07 -5.30 12.19
N LEU A 217 -26.25 -5.47 11.16
CA LEU A 217 -25.40 -4.39 10.64
C LEU A 217 -26.17 -3.56 9.61
N PRO A 218 -26.10 -2.21 9.66
CA PRO A 218 -26.67 -1.35 8.63
C PRO A 218 -26.21 -1.73 7.22
N GLY A 219 -27.16 -1.99 6.32
CA GLY A 219 -26.94 -2.46 4.95
C GLY A 219 -26.90 -4.00 4.78
N TYR A 220 -27.03 -4.75 5.88
CA TYR A 220 -27.03 -6.22 5.90
C TYR A 220 -28.13 -6.77 6.82
N GLU A 221 -29.25 -6.07 6.96
CA GLU A 221 -30.34 -6.36 7.92
C GLU A 221 -30.98 -7.74 7.74
N LYS A 222 -30.81 -8.35 6.56
CA LYS A 222 -31.27 -9.71 6.24
C LYS A 222 -30.34 -10.82 6.78
N TYR A 223 -29.22 -10.45 7.40
CA TYR A 223 -28.20 -11.37 7.93
C TYR A 223 -27.90 -11.06 9.39
N GLY A 224 -27.42 -12.06 10.12
CA GLY A 224 -26.81 -11.85 11.43
C GLY A 224 -25.43 -11.18 11.34
N THR A 225 -24.73 -11.12 12.47
CA THR A 225 -23.38 -10.55 12.57
C THR A 225 -22.39 -11.61 13.06
N ILE A 226 -21.26 -11.70 12.38
CA ILE A 226 -20.06 -12.42 12.84
C ILE A 226 -19.27 -11.46 13.72
N ILE A 227 -18.96 -11.88 14.95
CA ILE A 227 -18.16 -11.14 15.91
C ILE A 227 -16.80 -11.83 16.03
N ILE A 228 -15.75 -11.08 15.78
CA ILE A 228 -14.37 -11.57 15.82
C ILE A 228 -13.65 -10.88 16.97
N GLN A 229 -13.21 -11.66 17.96
CA GLN A 229 -12.46 -11.15 19.10
C GLN A 229 -11.01 -11.62 19.01
N TYR A 230 -10.11 -10.65 18.95
CA TYR A 230 -8.67 -10.87 19.04
C TYR A 230 -8.19 -10.58 20.46
N VAL A 231 -7.51 -11.55 21.08
CA VAL A 231 -6.99 -11.43 22.44
C VAL A 231 -5.50 -11.72 22.43
N PHE A 232 -4.70 -10.75 22.87
CA PHE A 232 -3.26 -10.88 23.04
C PHE A 232 -2.89 -10.61 24.50
N PRO A 233 -2.21 -11.54 25.19
CA PRO A 233 -1.62 -11.24 26.49
C PRO A 233 -0.36 -10.35 26.34
N PRO A 234 0.09 -9.69 27.42
CA PRO A 234 1.37 -8.99 27.40
C PRO A 234 2.53 -9.95 27.16
N GLY A 235 3.64 -9.44 26.63
CA GLY A 235 4.81 -10.25 26.33
C GLY A 235 6.09 -9.44 26.14
N ILE A 236 7.09 -10.10 25.58
CA ILE A 236 8.42 -9.56 25.29
C ILE A 236 8.64 -9.63 23.79
N GLN A 237 9.15 -8.56 23.20
CA GLN A 237 9.48 -8.49 21.79
C GLN A 237 10.57 -9.51 21.43
N GLY A 238 10.24 -10.43 20.52
CA GLY A 238 11.21 -11.29 19.84
C GLY A 238 12.13 -10.53 18.88
N VAL A 239 13.06 -11.26 18.25
CA VAL A 239 14.07 -10.71 17.32
C VAL A 239 13.48 -10.10 16.06
N GLU A 240 12.25 -10.47 15.70
CA GLU A 240 11.50 -9.97 14.55
C GLU A 240 10.77 -8.64 14.79
N HIS A 241 10.79 -8.14 16.03
CA HIS A 241 10.10 -6.92 16.43
C HIS A 241 11.06 -5.72 16.52
N PRO A 242 10.55 -4.47 16.52
CA PRO A 242 11.40 -3.28 16.46
C PRO A 242 12.41 -3.14 17.60
N ASN A 243 12.08 -3.59 18.81
CA ASN A 243 12.95 -3.50 19.98
C ASN A 243 13.02 -4.85 20.73
N PRO A 244 13.85 -5.81 20.26
CA PRO A 244 13.97 -7.12 20.90
C PRO A 244 14.29 -7.03 22.39
N GLY A 245 13.66 -7.88 23.21
CA GLY A 245 13.79 -7.86 24.67
C GLY A 245 12.92 -6.82 25.39
N VAL A 246 12.33 -5.85 24.68
CA VAL A 246 11.44 -4.85 25.28
C VAL A 246 10.03 -5.41 25.46
N ARG A 247 9.40 -5.11 26.60
CA ARG A 247 8.02 -5.53 26.89
C ARG A 247 7.00 -4.79 26.02
N TYR A 248 5.92 -5.49 25.68
CA TYR A 248 4.70 -4.90 25.12
C TYR A 248 3.48 -5.28 25.98
N PRO A 249 2.49 -4.37 26.13
CA PRO A 249 1.25 -4.69 26.83
C PRO A 249 0.33 -5.56 25.97
N GLY A 250 -0.53 -6.36 26.61
CA GLY A 250 -1.59 -7.10 25.94
C GLY A 250 -2.69 -6.18 25.40
N THR A 251 -3.56 -6.73 24.55
CA THR A 251 -4.71 -6.01 24.00
C THR A 251 -5.87 -6.95 23.72
N THR A 252 -7.08 -6.41 23.69
CA THR A 252 -8.27 -7.09 23.18
C THR A 252 -8.96 -6.18 22.19
N ARG A 253 -9.31 -6.72 21.02
CA ARG A 253 -9.95 -5.98 19.93
C ARG A 253 -11.11 -6.79 19.38
N VAL A 254 -12.20 -6.10 19.06
CA VAL A 254 -13.39 -6.72 18.48
C VAL A 254 -13.60 -6.15 17.09
N ALA A 255 -13.98 -7.00 16.16
CA ALA A 255 -14.36 -6.64 14.81
C ALA A 255 -15.66 -7.35 14.40
N TYR A 256 -16.35 -6.77 13.41
CA TYR A 256 -17.65 -7.23 12.95
C TYR A 256 -17.64 -7.47 11.43
N LEU A 257 -18.30 -8.55 11.00
CA LEU A 257 -18.63 -8.83 9.61
C LEU A 257 -20.10 -9.23 9.51
N PRO A 258 -20.81 -8.95 8.40
CA PRO A 258 -22.13 -9.52 8.19
C PRO A 258 -22.03 -11.03 8.03
N ASP A 259 -22.96 -11.79 8.62
CA ASP A 259 -23.07 -13.24 8.45
C ASP A 259 -23.76 -13.59 7.11
N CYS A 260 -23.17 -13.11 6.03
CA CYS A 260 -23.59 -13.37 4.66
C CYS A 260 -22.51 -14.16 3.91
N PRO A 261 -22.81 -14.70 2.71
CA PRO A 261 -21.81 -15.45 1.94
C PRO A 261 -20.50 -14.69 1.72
N GLU A 262 -20.57 -13.39 1.44
CA GLU A 262 -19.37 -12.56 1.24
C GLU A 262 -18.61 -12.30 2.55
N GLY A 263 -19.32 -12.02 3.64
CA GLY A 263 -18.70 -11.84 4.96
C GLY A 263 -18.01 -13.10 5.47
N ASN A 264 -18.57 -14.29 5.21
CA ASN A 264 -17.92 -15.55 5.55
C ASN A 264 -16.66 -15.82 4.69
N LYS A 265 -16.60 -15.36 3.44
CA LYS A 265 -15.37 -15.38 2.63
C LYS A 265 -14.28 -14.49 3.26
N VAL A 266 -14.64 -13.28 3.65
CA VAL A 266 -13.72 -12.37 4.34
C VAL A 266 -13.24 -12.96 5.67
N LEU A 267 -14.12 -13.62 6.43
CA LEU A 267 -13.75 -14.31 7.66
C LEU A 267 -12.67 -15.39 7.42
N ALA A 268 -12.82 -16.20 6.38
CA ALA A 268 -11.84 -17.23 6.03
C ALA A 268 -10.48 -16.61 5.70
N LEU A 269 -10.46 -15.51 4.94
CA LEU A 269 -9.23 -14.77 4.63
C LEU A 269 -8.63 -14.11 5.88
N PHE A 270 -9.44 -13.58 6.80
CA PHE A 270 -8.97 -13.07 8.09
C PHE A 270 -8.32 -14.16 8.94
N ARG A 271 -8.88 -15.38 8.96
CA ARG A 271 -8.25 -16.52 9.62
C ARG A 271 -6.88 -16.80 9.00
N LYS A 272 -6.81 -16.91 7.66
CA LYS A 272 -5.55 -17.14 6.93
C LYS A 272 -4.52 -16.04 7.20
N ALA A 273 -4.92 -14.78 7.24
CA ALA A 273 -4.04 -13.65 7.57
C ALA A 273 -3.56 -13.71 9.04
N PHE A 274 -4.43 -14.10 9.96
CA PHE A 274 -4.08 -14.24 11.38
C PHE A 274 -3.09 -15.38 11.61
N ASP A 275 -3.33 -16.54 10.99
CA ASP A 275 -2.46 -17.72 11.05
C ASP A 275 -1.08 -17.41 10.44
N GLN A 276 -1.05 -16.58 9.40
CA GLN A 276 0.19 -16.07 8.79
C GLN A 276 0.80 -14.87 9.55
N ARG A 277 0.31 -14.54 10.75
CA ARG A 277 0.85 -13.45 11.59
C ARG A 277 0.80 -12.06 10.94
N LEU A 278 -0.17 -11.81 10.05
CA LEU A 278 -0.28 -10.56 9.25
C LEU A 278 -1.34 -9.59 9.74
N THR A 279 -2.25 -9.99 10.64
CA THR A 279 -3.34 -9.11 11.12
C THR A 279 -2.84 -8.00 12.03
N PHE A 280 -1.87 -8.32 12.89
CA PHE A 280 -1.26 -7.38 13.84
C PHE A 280 0.25 -7.29 13.66
N THR A 281 0.84 -6.32 14.33
CA THR A 281 2.29 -6.13 14.47
C THR A 281 2.59 -5.45 15.81
N ILE A 282 3.86 -5.38 16.20
CA ILE A 282 4.31 -4.49 17.28
C ILE A 282 4.92 -3.24 16.66
N GLY A 283 4.43 -2.08 17.10
CA GLY A 283 4.92 -0.80 16.63
C GLY A 283 4.38 0.37 17.43
N THR A 284 4.19 1.49 16.73
CA THR A 284 3.66 2.73 17.30
C THR A 284 2.19 2.87 16.97
N SER A 285 1.35 3.03 17.99
CA SER A 285 -0.08 3.27 17.82
C SER A 285 -0.32 4.61 17.12
N MET A 286 -0.97 4.58 15.96
CA MET A 286 -1.32 5.79 15.20
C MET A 286 -2.29 6.72 15.93
N THR A 287 -3.13 6.17 16.82
CA THR A 287 -4.13 6.96 17.56
C THR A 287 -3.56 7.61 18.82
N THR A 288 -2.67 6.90 19.53
CA THR A 288 -2.16 7.34 20.84
C THR A 288 -0.70 7.82 20.80
N GLY A 289 0.05 7.48 19.75
CA GLY A 289 1.49 7.72 19.66
C GLY A 289 2.34 6.78 20.53
N ARG A 290 1.74 5.81 21.24
CA ARG A 290 2.46 4.90 22.12
C ARG A 290 3.24 3.88 21.31
N ALA A 291 4.57 3.81 21.51
CA ALA A 291 5.45 2.81 20.94
C ALA A 291 5.41 1.48 21.72
N ASN A 292 5.96 0.41 21.13
CA ASN A 292 6.07 -0.92 21.73
C ASN A 292 4.70 -1.51 22.12
N VAL A 293 3.70 -1.34 21.26
CA VAL A 293 2.35 -1.89 21.47
C VAL A 293 1.88 -2.67 20.26
N ILE A 294 0.92 -3.56 20.49
CA ILE A 294 0.25 -4.31 19.42
C ILE A 294 -0.67 -3.37 18.65
N THR A 295 -0.45 -3.27 17.34
CA THR A 295 -1.23 -2.44 16.41
C THR A 295 -1.77 -3.26 15.25
N TRP A 296 -2.84 -2.76 14.60
CA TRP A 296 -3.28 -3.32 13.31
C TRP A 296 -2.13 -3.22 12.30
N ASN A 297 -2.07 -4.17 11.36
CA ASN A 297 -1.07 -4.22 10.31
C ASN A 297 -1.73 -4.13 8.93
N ASP A 298 -2.25 -2.94 8.59
CA ASP A 298 -2.82 -2.57 7.28
C ASP A 298 -3.89 -3.52 6.69
N ILE A 299 -4.63 -4.21 7.56
CA ILE A 299 -5.86 -4.94 7.18
C ILE A 299 -7.00 -4.31 7.97
N HIS A 300 -7.88 -3.58 7.29
CA HIS A 300 -8.91 -2.81 7.96
C HIS A 300 -10.03 -3.70 8.51
N HIS A 301 -10.29 -3.53 9.80
CA HIS A 301 -11.37 -4.19 10.51
C HIS A 301 -12.46 -3.19 10.86
N LYS A 302 -13.72 -3.62 10.81
CA LYS A 302 -14.84 -2.85 11.31
C LYS A 302 -14.95 -3.04 12.81
N THR A 303 -14.53 -2.04 13.58
CA THR A 303 -14.49 -2.08 15.05
C THR A 303 -15.74 -1.49 15.70
N ASN A 304 -16.66 -0.96 14.90
CA ASN A 304 -17.99 -0.52 15.32
C ASN A 304 -19.06 -1.12 14.42
N CYS A 305 -20.26 -1.35 14.95
CA CYS A 305 -21.40 -1.80 14.15
C CYS A 305 -22.06 -0.66 13.37
N THR A 306 -21.84 0.60 13.77
CA THR A 306 -22.49 1.79 13.20
C THR A 306 -21.49 2.92 12.97
N GLY A 307 -21.94 4.06 12.42
CA GLY A 307 -21.11 5.25 12.24
C GLY A 307 -20.33 5.31 10.92
N GLY A 308 -20.57 4.34 10.03
CA GLY A 308 -20.00 4.30 8.69
C GLY A 308 -18.46 4.23 8.65
N PRO A 309 -17.85 4.46 7.48
CA PRO A 309 -16.40 4.29 7.30
C PRO A 309 -15.55 5.17 8.21
N GLN A 310 -16.03 6.37 8.54
CA GLN A 310 -15.29 7.35 9.36
C GLN A 310 -15.09 6.89 10.81
N LEU A 311 -16.02 6.09 11.32
CA LEU A 311 -15.96 5.49 12.66
C LEU A 311 -15.61 4.01 12.60
N PHE A 312 -15.04 3.52 11.49
CA PHE A 312 -14.70 2.12 11.31
C PHE A 312 -15.91 1.19 11.51
N GLY A 313 -17.10 1.60 11.08
CA GLY A 313 -18.32 0.83 11.18
C GLY A 313 -19.16 0.82 9.91
N TYR A 314 -20.44 0.46 10.08
CA TYR A 314 -21.42 0.31 8.99
C TYR A 314 -22.44 1.47 9.01
N PRO A 315 -23.15 1.75 7.90
CA PRO A 315 -23.01 1.11 6.58
C PRO A 315 -21.71 1.51 5.89
N ASP A 316 -21.08 0.56 5.19
CA ASP A 316 -19.95 0.79 4.28
C ASP A 316 -20.06 -0.21 3.13
N PRO A 317 -20.76 0.14 2.04
CA PRO A 317 -21.04 -0.80 0.95
C PRO A 317 -19.78 -1.25 0.20
N THR A 318 -18.67 -0.53 0.36
CA THR A 318 -17.40 -0.86 -0.31
C THR A 318 -16.48 -1.74 0.52
N TYR A 319 -16.79 -1.93 1.81
CA TYR A 319 -15.83 -2.49 2.76
C TYR A 319 -15.37 -3.91 2.40
N LEU A 320 -16.30 -4.83 2.13
CA LEU A 320 -15.95 -6.23 1.87
C LEU A 320 -15.06 -6.37 0.63
N ALA A 321 -15.30 -5.58 -0.42
CA ALA A 321 -14.44 -5.55 -1.59
C ALA A 321 -13.06 -4.95 -1.28
N ARG A 322 -13.01 -3.81 -0.58
CA ARG A 322 -11.74 -3.13 -0.22
C ARG A 322 -10.85 -4.02 0.66
N VAL A 323 -11.42 -4.69 1.66
CA VAL A 323 -10.63 -5.52 2.57
C VAL A 323 -10.10 -6.79 1.89
N GLN A 324 -10.84 -7.36 0.94
CA GLN A 324 -10.33 -8.45 0.10
C GLN A 324 -9.12 -8.00 -0.73
N GLU A 325 -9.15 -6.77 -1.25
CA GLU A 325 -8.02 -6.18 -1.97
C GLU A 325 -6.80 -5.96 -1.05
N GLU A 326 -7.01 -5.46 0.17
CA GLU A 326 -5.95 -5.31 1.18
C GLU A 326 -5.31 -6.65 1.54
N LEU A 327 -6.13 -7.69 1.73
CA LEU A 327 -5.68 -9.06 2.00
C LEU A 327 -4.89 -9.62 0.80
N ARG A 328 -5.40 -9.43 -0.41
CA ARG A 328 -4.72 -9.84 -1.65
C ARG A 328 -3.37 -9.14 -1.82
N ALA A 329 -3.29 -7.85 -1.49
CA ALA A 329 -2.04 -7.10 -1.52
C ALA A 329 -1.00 -7.66 -0.53
N LYS A 330 -1.45 -8.28 0.58
CA LYS A 330 -0.61 -9.01 1.53
C LYS A 330 -0.41 -10.50 1.17
N GLY A 331 -0.80 -10.92 -0.03
CA GLY A 331 -0.63 -12.29 -0.50
C GLY A 331 -1.65 -13.28 0.09
N ILE A 332 -2.73 -12.80 0.70
CA ILE A 332 -3.80 -13.62 1.25
C ILE A 332 -4.92 -13.73 0.22
N THR A 333 -4.97 -14.87 -0.47
CA THR A 333 -6.01 -15.22 -1.46
C THR A 333 -6.75 -16.50 -1.05
N ASN A 334 -7.84 -16.84 -1.74
CA ASN A 334 -8.62 -18.07 -1.49
C ASN A 334 -7.95 -19.34 -2.03
N ASP A 335 -6.82 -19.20 -2.72
CA ASP A 335 -6.05 -20.29 -3.34
C ASP A 335 -5.22 -21.08 -2.33
#